data_AF-A0A7K0DH39-F1
#
_entry.id   AF-A0A7K0DH39-F1
#
_cell.length_a   1.000
_cell.length_b   1.000
_cell.length_c   1.000
_cell.angle_alpha   90.00
_cell.angle_beta   90.00
_cell.angle_gamma   90.00
#
_symmetry.space_group_name_H-M   'P 1'
#
loop_
_entity.id
_entity.type
_entity.pdbx_description
1 polymer ?
#
loop_
_entity_poly.entity_id
_entity_poly.type
_entity_poly.pdbx_seq_one_letter_code
_entity_poly.pdbx_strand_id
1 'polypeptide(L)'
;MTSQYMKYEEAVLTELADLLGQFKKDLSAESDNFHGAAKKLEAAWQGNSGLSAFQISVGKWDRQFGAEGDTSTETALGMIQALSDAVRTALANAQAADRGVSNSFSQYE
;
A
#
# COMPACT_ATOMS: atom_id res chain seq x y z
N MET A 1 -39.84 4.22 4.26
CA MET A 1 -39.10 4.48 3.01
C MET A 1 -37.71 3.93 3.20
N THR A 2 -37.33 2.90 2.43
CA THR A 2 -36.01 2.26 2.53
C THR A 2 -34.93 3.24 2.12
N SER A 3 -34.11 3.64 3.09
CA SER A 3 -32.89 4.44 2.89
C SER A 3 -31.90 3.64 2.03
N GLN A 4 -32.06 3.72 0.71
CA GLN A 4 -31.15 3.15 -0.28
C GLN A 4 -30.09 4.16 -0.75
N TYR A 5 -30.09 5.39 -0.21
CA TYR A 5 -29.34 6.51 -0.80
C TYR A 5 -28.13 7.01 0.01
N MET A 6 -27.81 6.42 1.16
CA MET A 6 -26.57 6.71 1.89
C MET A 6 -25.70 5.46 2.14
N LYS A 7 -25.70 4.51 1.20
CA LYS A 7 -24.67 3.48 1.13
C LYS A 7 -23.59 3.97 0.16
N TYR A 8 -22.70 4.86 0.58
CA TYR A 8 -21.35 4.77 0.02
C TYR A 8 -20.92 3.32 0.27
N GLU A 9 -20.38 2.66 -0.74
CA GLU A 9 -20.11 1.22 -0.71
C GLU A 9 -19.03 0.89 0.34
N GLU A 10 -19.38 0.91 1.62
CA GLU A 10 -18.50 0.60 2.74
C GLU A 10 -17.87 -0.77 2.53
N ALA A 11 -18.67 -1.71 2.00
CA ALA A 11 -18.20 -3.01 1.56
C ALA A 11 -17.08 -2.91 0.50
N VAL A 12 -17.25 -2.08 -0.54
CA VAL A 12 -16.25 -1.92 -1.61
C VAL A 12 -15.01 -1.17 -1.13
N LEU A 13 -15.17 -0.13 -0.30
CA LEU A 13 -14.04 0.57 0.31
C LEU A 13 -13.27 -0.33 1.28
N THR A 14 -13.96 -1.21 2.00
CA THR A 14 -13.35 -2.21 2.88
C THR A 14 -12.61 -3.26 2.07
N GLU A 15 -13.25 -3.84 1.05
CA GLU A 15 -12.61 -4.80 0.13
C GLU A 15 -11.38 -4.20 -0.56
N LEU A 16 -11.47 -2.95 -1.00
CA LEU A 16 -10.34 -2.23 -1.60
C LEU A 16 -9.23 -1.97 -0.57
N ALA A 17 -9.57 -1.58 0.65
CA ALA A 17 -8.59 -1.36 1.71
C ALA A 17 -7.84 -2.66 2.07
N ASP A 18 -8.56 -3.76 2.16
CA ASP A 18 -8.01 -5.09 2.45
C ASP A 18 -7.12 -5.57 1.31
N LEU A 19 -7.56 -5.42 0.06
CA LEU A 19 -6.79 -5.77 -1.13
C LEU A 19 -5.49 -4.97 -1.22
N LEU A 20 -5.55 -3.64 -1.03
CA LEU A 20 -4.37 -2.79 -1.03
C LEU A 20 -3.43 -3.11 0.14
N GLY A 21 -3.98 -3.42 1.31
CA GLY A 21 -3.20 -3.84 2.48
C GLY A 21 -2.45 -5.15 2.23
N GLN A 22 -3.13 -6.14 1.65
CA GLN A 22 -2.52 -7.43 1.31
C GLN A 22 -1.47 -7.27 0.20
N PHE A 23 -1.77 -6.51 -0.85
CA PHE A 23 -0.82 -6.27 -1.94
C PHE A 23 0.44 -5.55 -1.46
N LYS A 24 0.29 -4.57 -0.56
CA LYS A 24 1.44 -3.91 0.08
C LYS A 24 2.30 -4.92 0.83
N LYS A 25 1.67 -5.78 1.65
CA LYS A 25 2.37 -6.80 2.44
C LYS A 25 3.15 -7.76 1.55
N ASP A 26 2.53 -8.24 0.48
CA ASP A 26 3.16 -9.17 -0.45
C ASP A 26 4.32 -8.52 -1.21
N LEU A 27 4.13 -7.29 -1.70
CA LEU A 27 5.19 -6.56 -2.40
C LEU A 27 6.36 -6.22 -1.47
N SER A 28 6.09 -5.87 -0.21
CA SER A 28 7.14 -5.60 0.78
C SER A 28 7.96 -6.86 1.05
N ALA A 29 7.29 -8.00 1.28
CA ALA A 29 7.96 -9.28 1.51
C ALA A 29 8.80 -9.72 0.30
N GLU A 30 8.32 -9.51 -0.93
CA GLU A 30 9.08 -9.83 -2.13
C GLU A 30 10.30 -8.92 -2.30
N SER A 31 10.16 -7.63 -1.97
CA SER A 31 11.28 -6.68 -1.95
C SER A 31 12.35 -7.13 -0.94
N ASP A 32 11.95 -7.47 0.29
CA ASP A 32 12.86 -7.95 1.34
C ASP A 32 13.60 -9.23 0.93
N ASN A 33 12.87 -10.18 0.32
CA ASN A 33 13.45 -11.41 -0.22
C ASN A 33 14.48 -11.12 -1.31
N PHE A 34 14.15 -10.22 -2.24
CA PHE A 34 15.04 -9.79 -3.30
C PHE A 34 16.30 -9.13 -2.75
N HIS A 35 16.18 -8.16 -1.84
CA HIS A 35 17.34 -7.52 -1.21
C HIS A 35 18.19 -8.49 -0.39
N GLY A 36 17.55 -9.45 0.27
CA GLY A 36 18.22 -10.54 0.98
C GLY A 36 19.05 -11.43 0.03
N ALA A 37 18.50 -11.78 -1.13
CA ALA A 37 19.22 -12.51 -2.17
C ALA A 37 20.35 -11.67 -2.79
N ALA A 38 20.08 -10.39 -3.07
CA ALA A 38 21.05 -9.47 -3.63
C ALA A 38 22.28 -9.30 -2.75
N LYS A 39 22.10 -9.13 -1.43
CA LYS A 39 23.21 -9.06 -0.46
C LYS A 39 24.07 -10.33 -0.45
N LYS A 40 23.44 -11.51 -0.51
CA LYS A 40 24.17 -12.79 -0.56
C LYS A 40 24.99 -12.91 -1.84
N LEU A 41 24.41 -12.52 -2.97
CA LEU A 41 25.09 -12.56 -4.26
C LEU A 41 26.24 -11.54 -4.32
N GLU A 42 26.05 -10.34 -3.77
CA GLU A 42 27.09 -9.33 -3.63
C GLU A 42 28.29 -9.82 -2.83
N ALA A 43 28.04 -10.46 -1.69
CA ALA A 43 29.09 -11.08 -0.88
C ALA A 43 29.81 -12.21 -1.63
N ALA A 44 29.07 -13.05 -2.37
CA ALA A 44 29.64 -14.17 -3.11
C ALA A 44 30.47 -13.75 -4.34
N TRP A 45 30.16 -12.59 -4.94
CA TRP A 45 30.78 -12.10 -6.18
C TRP A 45 31.78 -10.96 -5.94
N GLN A 46 32.28 -10.81 -4.71
CA GLN A 46 33.28 -9.80 -4.40
C GLN A 46 34.50 -9.92 -5.32
N GLY A 47 34.88 -8.81 -5.97
CA GLY A 47 35.98 -8.77 -6.94
C GLY A 47 35.63 -9.24 -8.36
N ASN A 48 34.38 -9.64 -8.62
CA ASN A 48 33.90 -9.97 -9.96
C ASN A 48 33.37 -8.71 -10.67
N SER A 49 33.79 -8.47 -11.90
CA SER A 49 33.33 -7.32 -12.71
C SER A 49 31.82 -7.35 -12.99
N GLY A 50 31.20 -8.54 -13.03
CA GLY A 50 29.75 -8.72 -13.21
C GLY A 50 28.90 -8.24 -12.02
N LEU A 51 29.50 -8.06 -10.84
CA LEU A 51 28.82 -7.51 -9.67
C LEU A 51 28.33 -6.07 -9.93
N SER A 52 29.10 -5.28 -10.66
CA SER A 52 28.72 -3.89 -10.98
C SER A 52 27.42 -3.81 -11.79
N ALA A 53 27.26 -4.68 -12.79
CA ALA A 53 26.06 -4.76 -13.61
C ALA A 53 24.84 -5.25 -12.80
N PHE A 54 25.07 -6.16 -11.84
CA PHE A 54 24.04 -6.62 -10.92
C PHE A 54 23.59 -5.49 -9.98
N GLN A 55 24.51 -4.77 -9.35
CA GLN A 55 24.21 -3.63 -8.49
C GLN A 55 23.45 -2.53 -9.23
N ILE A 56 23.79 -2.25 -10.49
CA ILE A 56 23.02 -1.31 -11.33
C ILE A 56 21.58 -1.80 -11.54
N SER A 57 21.39 -3.10 -11.74
CA SER A 57 20.06 -3.70 -11.92
C SER A 57 19.24 -3.64 -10.63
N VAL A 58 19.85 -3.93 -9.47
CA VAL A 58 19.22 -3.73 -8.14
C VAL A 58 18.81 -2.27 -7.97
N GLY A 59 19.70 -1.32 -8.26
CA GLY A 59 19.35 0.10 -8.16
C GLY A 59 18.29 0.58 -9.15
N LYS A 60 18.03 -0.14 -10.25
CA LYS A 60 16.87 0.11 -11.13
C LYS A 60 15.59 -0.45 -10.55
N TRP A 61 15.66 -1.63 -9.94
CA TRP A 61 14.55 -2.23 -9.20
C TRP A 61 14.08 -1.31 -8.09
N ASP A 62 15.00 -0.83 -7.25
CA ASP A 62 14.68 0.05 -6.10
C ASP A 62 14.01 1.35 -6.55
N ARG A 63 14.41 1.89 -7.70
CA ARG A 63 13.78 3.09 -8.28
C ARG A 63 12.37 2.86 -8.82
N GLN A 64 12.02 1.63 -9.18
CA GLN A 64 10.68 1.30 -9.69
C GLN A 64 9.75 0.82 -8.58
N PHE A 65 10.24 -0.10 -7.76
CA PHE A 65 9.43 -0.79 -6.76
C PHE A 65 9.58 -0.21 -5.36
N GLY A 66 10.70 0.46 -5.07
CA GLY A 66 11.06 0.91 -3.73
C GLY A 66 11.81 -0.17 -2.95
N ALA A 67 12.39 0.23 -1.83
CA ALA A 67 12.96 -0.65 -0.83
C ALA A 67 12.07 -0.69 0.43
N GLU A 68 12.39 -1.58 1.36
CA GLU A 68 11.71 -1.64 2.65
C GLU A 68 11.64 -0.25 3.31
N GLY A 69 10.43 0.17 3.69
CA GLY A 69 10.19 1.47 4.31
C GLY A 69 10.14 2.66 3.36
N ASP A 70 10.23 2.47 2.05
CA ASP A 70 10.04 3.56 1.09
C ASP A 70 8.60 4.09 1.12
N THR A 71 8.47 5.40 1.31
CA THR A 71 7.20 6.13 1.33
C THR A 71 7.06 7.10 0.16
N SER A 72 8.02 7.10 -0.78
CA SER A 72 7.97 7.94 -1.98
C SER A 72 6.85 7.48 -2.90
N THR A 73 5.96 8.39 -3.28
CA THR A 73 4.92 8.09 -4.29
C THR A 73 5.47 7.87 -5.69
N GLU A 74 6.78 7.99 -5.87
CA GLU A 74 7.48 7.70 -7.14
C GLU A 74 7.78 6.19 -7.30
N THR A 75 7.68 5.40 -6.22
CA THR A 75 7.87 3.94 -6.27
C THR A 75 6.55 3.19 -6.10
N ALA A 76 6.50 1.95 -6.57
CA ALA A 76 5.30 1.12 -6.45
C ALA A 76 4.88 0.93 -4.98
N LEU A 77 5.84 0.62 -4.09
CA LEU A 77 5.57 0.46 -2.65
C LEU A 77 4.98 1.72 -2.02
N GLY A 78 5.58 2.89 -2.27
CA GLY A 78 5.07 4.14 -1.70
C GLY A 78 3.75 4.59 -2.33
N MET A 79 3.52 4.31 -3.62
CA MET A 79 2.23 4.58 -4.27
C MET A 79 1.10 3.71 -3.70
N ILE A 80 1.35 2.42 -3.48
CA ILE A 80 0.36 1.52 -2.85
C ILE A 80 0.10 1.95 -1.41
N GLN A 81 1.13 2.37 -0.67
CA GLN A 81 0.97 2.91 0.67
C GLN A 81 0.07 4.14 0.67
N ALA A 82 0.34 5.11 -0.21
CA ALA A 82 -0.45 6.32 -0.34
C ALA A 82 -1.92 6.02 -0.72
N LEU A 83 -2.15 5.07 -1.62
CA LEU A 83 -3.50 4.60 -1.97
C LEU A 83 -4.20 3.94 -0.78
N SER A 84 -3.50 3.08 -0.04
CA SER A 84 -4.04 2.42 1.14
C SER A 84 -4.48 3.44 2.20
N ASP A 85 -3.65 4.46 2.45
CA ASP A 85 -3.96 5.52 3.41
C ASP A 85 -5.13 6.40 2.95
N ALA A 86 -5.20 6.73 1.65
CA ALA A 86 -6.29 7.49 1.08
C ALA A 86 -7.64 6.74 1.20
N VAL A 87 -7.66 5.44 0.89
CA VAL A 87 -8.86 4.60 1.00
C VAL A 87 -9.29 4.45 2.46
N ARG A 88 -8.35 4.24 3.39
CA ARG A 88 -8.66 4.20 4.83
C ARG A 88 -9.22 5.51 5.34
N THR A 89 -8.68 6.63 4.88
CA THR A 89 -9.19 7.97 5.23
C THR A 89 -10.60 8.17 4.68
N ALA A 90 -10.86 7.75 3.44
CA ALA A 90 -12.19 7.82 2.83
C ALA A 90 -13.21 6.97 3.60
N LEU A 91 -12.84 5.75 4.00
CA LEU A 91 -13.67 4.86 4.81
C LEU A 91 -13.99 5.48 6.19
N ALA A 92 -12.98 6.02 6.87
CA ALA A 92 -13.17 6.68 8.17
C ALA A 92 -14.11 7.89 8.07
N ASN A 93 -13.95 8.70 7.02
CA ASN A 93 -14.81 9.85 6.76
C ASN A 93 -16.26 9.44 6.45
N ALA A 94 -16.45 8.38 5.65
CA ALA A 94 -17.78 7.84 5.35
C ALA A 94 -18.48 7.36 6.63
N GLN A 95 -17.78 6.55 7.46
CA GLN A 95 -18.32 6.07 8.73
C GLN A 95 -18.63 7.19 9.73
N ALA A 96 -17.88 8.29 9.70
CA ALA A 96 -18.14 9.46 10.54
C ALA A 96 -19.37 10.24 10.05
N ALA A 97 -19.53 10.40 8.74
CA ALA A 97 -20.70 11.03 8.14
C ALA A 97 -21.98 10.25 8.45
N ASP A 98 -21.97 8.92 8.32
CA ASP A 98 -23.12 8.07 8.62
C ASP A 98 -23.53 8.17 10.09
N ARG A 99 -22.55 8.19 11.02
CA ARG A 99 -22.82 8.42 12.44
C ARG A 99 -23.41 9.80 12.72
N GLY A 100 -22.89 10.85 12.09
CA GLY A 100 -23.40 12.21 12.22
C GLY A 100 -24.86 12.33 11.76
N VAL A 101 -25.19 11.69 10.65
CA VAL A 101 -26.55 11.66 10.10
C VAL A 101 -27.49 10.81 10.97
N SER A 102 -27.07 9.63 11.43
CA SER A 102 -27.87 8.82 12.35
C SER A 102 -28.21 9.59 13.62
N ASN A 103 -27.23 10.28 14.22
CA ASN A 103 -27.43 11.04 15.45
C ASN A 103 -28.36 12.25 15.25
N SER A 104 -28.33 12.90 14.07
CA SER A 104 -29.23 14.02 13.79
C SER A 104 -30.66 13.55 13.59
N PHE A 105 -30.90 12.40 12.95
CA PHE A 105 -32.26 11.83 12.82
C PHE A 105 -32.82 11.32 14.16
N SER A 106 -32.00 10.75 15.04
CA SER A 106 -32.43 10.31 16.38
C SER A 106 -32.78 11.45 17.34
N GLN A 107 -32.39 12.70 17.05
CA GLN A 107 -32.79 13.87 17.86
C GLN A 107 -34.19 14.43 17.49
N TYR A 108 -34.82 13.93 16.43
CA TYR A 108 -36.15 14.36 15.99
C TYR A 108 -37.25 13.31 16.17
N GLU A 109 -36.96 12.20 16.87
CA GLU A 109 -37.95 11.25 17.43
C GLU A 109 -38.10 11.47 18.94
#